data_AF-A0A8B8AP15-F1
#
_entry.id   AF-A0A8B8AP15-F1
#
_cell.length_a   1.000
_cell.length_b   1.000
_cell.length_c   1.000
_cell.angle_alpha   90.00
_cell.angle_beta   90.00
_cell.angle_gamma   90.00
#
_symmetry.space_group_name_H-M   'P 1'
#
loop_
_entity.id
_entity.type
_entity.pdbx_description
1 polymer ?
#
loop_
_entity_poly.entity_id
_entity_poly.type
_entity_poly.pdbx_seq_one_letter_code
_entity_poly.pdbx_strand_id
1 'polypeptide(L)'
;MAIFKLLSIILLIYNVEAGIYDLFKPEMRLVGFVIEKISPIGIQMCVKKCSKRVSCASVNFNRAQMDCELSYSDATSNPASVTSDPGYIYLERNKIPQEYFDACSASCPTSGSCVNAATGPKCIKTECPVHHPDANLTNVKVTSTSIGTTLPYTCHWNKSMTLNSTCKADGTWTSSASICPTGPTDCFDTHDSCWYQFNFTYDTAFNGCPDGDRFVRRTKYSSAPFVGVVLCSPTRYKILLGASLTGTFLNVGDGAGQGEDLCELVGGLVMNAYLPRDYTNASEMTGYARGNWGEEFQLQPIAGGTRRHCNSWYECGVQIPGTPEPDCMSATPPCWYSYNVWLDNSCNSCNGCSGGQIFVKRTNYTSAPFLAVQLCSSTMYKLFLGSSLGGKFMHIADVSGNGKNHCELVGGSELSASTGTTTLNQLFPGYYRYEVGEQFKLGYSDRFPNYYECGVSIPGTDIVV
;
A
#
# COMPACT_ATOMS: atom_id res chain seq x y z
N MET A 1 -1.58 79.59 -16.48
CA MET A 1 -0.92 78.46 -17.17
C MET A 1 0.20 77.87 -16.30
N ALA A 2 -0.12 77.42 -15.07
CA ALA A 2 0.87 76.92 -14.10
C ALA A 2 0.33 75.85 -13.13
N ILE A 3 -0.82 75.24 -13.44
CA ILE A 3 -1.43 74.17 -12.60
C ILE A 3 -1.43 72.81 -13.33
N PHE A 4 -1.25 72.79 -14.66
CA PHE A 4 -1.24 71.56 -15.45
C PHE A 4 0.14 70.87 -15.58
N LYS A 5 1.24 71.47 -15.09
CA LYS A 5 2.57 70.82 -15.12
C LYS A 5 2.91 70.03 -13.85
N LEU A 6 2.20 70.22 -12.74
CA LEU A 6 2.50 69.50 -11.50
C LEU A 6 1.82 68.11 -11.43
N LEU A 7 0.66 67.95 -12.07
CA LEU A 7 -0.07 66.68 -12.13
C LEU A 7 0.54 65.65 -13.10
N SER A 8 1.26 66.10 -14.14
CA SER A 8 1.95 65.18 -15.06
C SER A 8 3.31 64.70 -14.54
N ILE A 9 3.88 65.33 -13.50
CA ILE A 9 5.14 64.89 -12.88
C ILE A 9 4.88 63.91 -11.72
N ILE A 10 3.69 63.93 -11.11
CA ILE A 10 3.32 63.00 -10.02
C ILE A 10 2.81 61.65 -10.57
N LEU A 11 2.37 61.57 -11.84
CA LEU A 11 1.94 60.31 -12.47
C LEU A 11 3.06 59.50 -13.17
N LEU A 12 4.33 59.91 -13.05
CA LEU A 12 5.47 59.24 -13.69
C LEU A 12 6.38 58.47 -12.71
N ILE A 13 6.00 58.30 -11.43
CA ILE A 13 6.82 57.61 -10.41
C ILE A 13 6.13 56.37 -9.79
N TYR A 14 5.10 55.80 -10.43
CA TYR A 14 4.56 54.49 -10.02
C TYR A 14 4.42 53.55 -11.21
N ASN A 15 5.51 53.33 -11.92
CA ASN A 15 5.75 52.06 -12.61
C ASN A 15 7.07 51.51 -12.06
N VAL A 16 7.06 51.13 -10.78
CA VAL A 16 8.06 50.18 -10.30
C VAL A 16 7.63 48.86 -10.91
N GLU A 17 8.37 48.38 -11.91
CA GLU A 17 8.23 47.00 -12.38
C GLU A 17 8.24 46.09 -11.14
N ALA A 18 7.16 45.34 -10.93
CA ALA A 18 7.08 44.38 -9.83
C ALA A 18 8.29 43.45 -9.95
N GLY A 19 9.17 43.50 -8.95
CA GLY A 19 10.40 42.70 -8.96
C GLY A 19 10.05 41.23 -8.80
N ILE A 20 10.99 40.33 -9.15
CA ILE A 20 10.78 38.88 -8.97
C ILE A 20 10.35 38.51 -7.55
N TYR A 21 10.77 39.31 -6.55
CA TYR A 21 10.40 39.15 -5.14
C TYR A 21 8.90 39.25 -4.90
N ASP A 22 8.20 40.13 -5.62
CA ASP A 22 6.77 40.39 -5.43
C ASP A 22 5.90 39.22 -5.92
N LEU A 23 6.49 38.30 -6.71
CA LEU A 23 5.81 37.10 -7.22
C LEU A 23 5.83 35.93 -6.21
N PHE A 24 6.69 35.98 -5.20
CA PHE A 24 6.78 34.92 -4.20
C PHE A 24 5.64 35.00 -3.19
N LYS A 25 5.05 33.84 -2.89
CA LYS A 25 4.12 33.67 -1.78
C LYS A 25 4.92 33.64 -0.46
N PRO A 26 4.69 34.58 0.48
CA PRO A 26 5.42 34.59 1.74
C PRO A 26 4.96 33.49 2.69
N GLU A 27 5.83 33.11 3.63
CA GLU A 27 5.56 32.15 4.71
C GLU A 27 5.07 30.79 4.24
N MET A 28 5.58 30.33 3.09
CA MET A 28 5.10 29.14 2.40
C MET A 28 6.29 28.30 1.93
N ARG A 29 6.18 26.97 2.12
CA ARG A 29 7.17 25.99 1.68
C ARG A 29 6.50 24.70 1.22
N LEU A 30 6.90 24.19 0.06
CA LEU A 30 6.54 22.85 -0.42
C LEU A 30 7.58 21.83 0.07
N VAL A 31 7.14 20.78 0.78
CA VAL A 31 8.04 19.80 1.40
C VAL A 31 8.08 18.49 0.59
N GLY A 32 9.28 17.90 0.42
CA GLY A 32 9.46 16.52 -0.06
C GLY A 32 9.85 16.35 -1.54
N PHE A 33 9.47 17.27 -2.42
CA PHE A 33 9.65 17.14 -3.88
C PHE A 33 10.96 17.74 -4.41
N VAL A 34 12.05 17.64 -3.65
CA VAL A 34 13.28 18.38 -3.88
C VAL A 34 14.14 17.73 -4.97
N ILE A 35 14.46 18.49 -6.00
CA ILE A 35 15.48 18.17 -7.02
C ILE A 35 16.87 18.40 -6.42
N GLU A 36 17.12 19.63 -5.96
CA GLU A 36 18.41 20.07 -5.43
C GLU A 36 18.18 21.17 -4.40
N LYS A 37 19.00 21.14 -3.34
CA LYS A 37 19.14 22.23 -2.39
C LYS A 37 20.48 22.93 -2.65
N ILE A 38 20.42 24.22 -2.95
CA ILE A 38 21.57 25.04 -3.30
C ILE A 38 21.78 26.08 -2.21
N SER A 39 22.97 26.11 -1.62
CA SER A 39 23.36 27.13 -0.63
C SER A 39 24.87 27.38 -0.69
N PRO A 40 25.33 28.63 -0.56
CA PRO A 40 24.55 29.86 -0.57
C PRO A 40 24.16 30.30 -1.99
N ILE A 41 22.98 30.92 -2.17
CA ILE A 41 22.53 31.45 -3.45
C ILE A 41 21.56 32.63 -3.28
N GLY A 42 21.60 33.59 -4.20
CA GLY A 42 20.62 34.68 -4.25
C GLY A 42 19.33 34.28 -4.97
N ILE A 43 18.20 34.92 -4.61
CA ILE A 43 16.87 34.57 -5.15
C ILE A 43 16.80 34.60 -6.68
N GLN A 44 17.44 35.60 -7.30
CA GLN A 44 17.49 35.79 -8.74
C GLN A 44 18.15 34.59 -9.44
N MET A 45 19.25 34.12 -8.86
CA MET A 45 19.98 32.96 -9.36
C MET A 45 19.24 31.66 -9.07
N CYS A 46 18.53 31.57 -7.94
CA CYS A 46 17.65 30.45 -7.59
C CYS A 46 16.54 30.25 -8.63
N VAL A 47 15.81 31.32 -8.97
CA VAL A 47 14.79 31.31 -10.03
C VAL A 47 15.41 30.94 -11.38
N LYS A 48 16.53 31.56 -11.75
CA LYS A 48 17.24 31.26 -13.01
C LYS A 48 17.69 29.80 -13.12
N LYS A 49 18.09 29.19 -12.00
CA LYS A 49 18.44 27.76 -11.94
C LYS A 49 17.22 26.87 -12.17
N CYS A 50 16.07 27.20 -11.57
CA CYS A 50 14.81 26.52 -11.85
C CYS A 50 14.46 26.63 -13.34
N SER A 51 14.43 27.84 -13.90
CA SER A 51 14.02 28.09 -15.29
C SER A 51 14.85 27.33 -16.32
N LYS A 52 16.14 27.08 -16.06
CA LYS A 52 17.01 26.30 -16.95
C LYS A 52 16.78 24.78 -16.90
N ARG A 53 16.14 24.25 -15.86
CA ARG A 53 15.82 22.83 -15.69
C ARG A 53 14.42 22.54 -16.14
N VAL A 54 14.22 21.60 -17.06
CA VAL A 54 12.88 21.25 -17.55
C VAL A 54 12.02 20.64 -16.45
N SER A 55 12.63 19.84 -15.56
CA SER A 55 11.97 19.13 -14.46
C SER A 55 11.52 20.02 -13.30
N CYS A 56 12.12 21.20 -13.11
CA CYS A 56 11.75 22.07 -12.00
C CYS A 56 10.34 22.62 -12.24
N ALA A 57 9.43 22.53 -11.27
CA ALA A 57 8.07 23.03 -11.31
C ALA A 57 7.84 24.17 -10.28
N SER A 58 8.65 24.26 -9.24
CA SER A 58 8.57 25.33 -8.25
C SER A 58 9.88 25.53 -7.48
N VAL A 59 9.93 26.61 -6.68
CA VAL A 59 11.09 27.00 -5.89
C VAL A 59 10.69 27.40 -4.47
N ASN A 60 11.36 26.83 -3.45
CA ASN A 60 11.39 27.41 -2.10
C ASN A 60 12.69 28.22 -1.95
N PHE A 61 12.63 29.37 -1.29
CA PHE A 61 13.81 30.15 -0.96
C PHE A 61 13.80 30.56 0.52
N ASN A 62 14.84 30.26 1.27
CA ASN A 62 14.99 30.74 2.65
C ASN A 62 15.75 32.07 2.67
N ARG A 63 15.08 33.11 3.16
CA ARG A 63 15.64 34.47 3.18
C ARG A 63 16.78 34.64 4.19
N ALA A 64 16.74 33.91 5.30
CA ALA A 64 17.74 34.01 6.36
C ALA A 64 19.00 33.20 6.04
N GLN A 65 18.82 31.98 5.51
CA GLN A 65 19.92 31.05 5.22
C GLN A 65 20.48 31.21 3.79
N MET A 66 19.82 31.99 2.93
CA MET A 66 20.19 32.16 1.52
C MET A 66 20.27 30.80 0.81
N ASP A 67 19.31 29.92 1.09
CA ASP A 67 19.20 28.60 0.46
C ASP A 67 18.02 28.55 -0.52
N CYS A 68 18.17 27.71 -1.55
CA CYS A 68 17.18 27.52 -2.61
C CYS A 68 16.90 26.04 -2.75
N GLU A 69 15.62 25.66 -2.72
CA GLU A 69 15.18 24.30 -3.00
C GLU A 69 14.43 24.32 -4.32
N LEU A 70 15.01 23.69 -5.34
CA LEU A 70 14.34 23.45 -6.62
C LEU A 70 13.46 22.21 -6.47
N SER A 71 12.21 22.26 -6.91
CA SER A 71 11.26 21.16 -6.74
C SER A 71 10.70 20.67 -8.07
N TYR A 72 10.50 19.36 -8.22
CA TYR A 72 9.91 18.76 -9.43
C TYR A 72 8.38 18.73 -9.42
N SER A 73 7.77 19.23 -8.34
CA SER A 73 6.32 19.41 -8.21
C SER A 73 5.98 20.81 -7.72
N ASP A 74 4.70 21.10 -7.57
CA ASP A 74 4.16 22.38 -7.15
C ASP A 74 2.97 22.23 -6.19
N ALA A 75 2.62 23.34 -5.56
CA ALA A 75 1.51 23.46 -4.61
C ALA A 75 0.13 23.17 -5.23
N THR A 76 -0.02 23.31 -6.55
CA THR A 76 -1.29 23.00 -7.23
C THR A 76 -1.49 21.50 -7.32
N SER A 77 -0.42 20.77 -7.63
CA SER A 77 -0.42 19.31 -7.77
C SER A 77 -0.39 18.60 -6.41
N ASN A 78 0.26 19.19 -5.40
CA ASN A 78 0.45 18.59 -4.08
C ASN A 78 0.07 19.54 -2.92
N PRO A 79 -1.20 19.93 -2.80
CA PRO A 79 -1.64 20.89 -1.79
C PRO A 79 -1.42 20.41 -0.35
N ALA A 80 -1.50 19.10 -0.09
CA ALA A 80 -1.30 18.51 1.24
C ALA A 80 0.14 18.60 1.75
N SER A 81 1.12 18.84 0.87
CA SER A 81 2.55 18.94 1.23
C SER A 81 3.04 20.39 1.38
N VAL A 82 2.12 21.35 1.29
CA VAL A 82 2.40 22.76 1.53
C VAL A 82 2.32 23.03 3.02
N THR A 83 3.34 23.69 3.56
CA THR A 83 3.42 24.08 4.96
C THR A 83 3.60 25.58 5.08
N SER A 84 3.10 26.14 6.18
CA SER A 84 3.40 27.52 6.55
C SER A 84 4.74 27.55 7.29
N ASP A 85 5.73 28.23 6.72
CA ASP A 85 7.07 28.36 7.30
C ASP A 85 7.57 29.81 7.08
N PRO A 86 7.65 30.63 8.15
CA PRO A 86 8.05 32.03 8.06
C PRO A 86 9.43 32.29 7.45
N GLY A 87 10.32 31.29 7.52
CA GLY A 87 11.68 31.38 6.96
C GLY A 87 11.71 31.31 5.44
N TYR A 88 10.67 30.72 4.83
CA TYR A 88 10.62 30.42 3.41
C TYR A 88 9.63 31.31 2.65
N ILE A 89 9.96 31.52 1.38
CA ILE A 89 9.09 32.09 0.37
C ILE A 89 9.01 31.13 -0.82
N TYR A 90 7.85 31.03 -1.46
CA TYR A 90 7.57 30.02 -2.49
C TYR A 90 7.14 30.64 -3.83
N LEU A 91 7.65 30.11 -4.94
CA LEU A 91 7.28 30.54 -6.30
C LEU A 91 7.02 29.34 -7.22
N GLU A 92 5.88 29.34 -7.91
CA GLU A 92 5.58 28.37 -8.96
C GLU A 92 6.27 28.77 -10.26
N ARG A 93 6.77 27.78 -11.02
CA ARG A 93 7.47 28.02 -12.29
C ARG A 93 6.61 28.75 -13.30
N ASN A 94 5.32 28.43 -13.36
CA ASN A 94 4.38 29.06 -14.29
C ASN A 94 4.18 30.57 -14.02
N LYS A 95 4.65 31.08 -12.88
CA LYS A 95 4.65 32.50 -12.52
C LYS A 95 6.00 33.18 -12.78
N ILE A 96 7.04 32.43 -13.15
CA ILE A 96 8.33 33.01 -13.46
C ILE A 96 8.22 33.83 -14.76
N PRO A 97 8.73 35.08 -14.82
CA PRO A 97 8.71 35.89 -16.04
C PRO A 97 9.52 35.26 -17.18
N GLN A 98 9.10 35.52 -18.43
CA GLN A 98 9.70 34.91 -19.62
C GLN A 98 11.20 35.20 -19.78
N GLU A 99 11.68 36.34 -19.27
CA GLU A 99 13.10 36.76 -19.31
C GLU A 99 14.06 35.82 -18.57
N TYR A 100 13.56 34.98 -17.65
CA TYR A 100 14.36 33.99 -16.94
C TYR A 100 14.54 32.68 -17.73
N PHE A 101 13.77 32.49 -18.80
CA PHE A 101 13.81 31.28 -19.62
C PHE A 101 14.72 31.48 -20.84
N ASP A 102 15.69 30.58 -21.00
CA ASP A 102 16.52 30.54 -22.21
C ASP A 102 15.74 29.89 -23.37
N ALA A 103 15.99 30.33 -24.61
CA ALA A 103 15.31 29.84 -25.82
C ALA A 103 15.42 28.32 -26.05
N CYS A 104 16.40 27.63 -25.46
CA CYS A 104 16.58 26.18 -25.62
C CYS A 104 15.83 25.31 -24.61
N SER A 105 15.17 25.93 -23.62
CA SER A 105 14.40 25.21 -22.59
C SER A 105 13.25 24.36 -23.18
N ALA A 106 12.75 24.71 -24.37
CA ALA A 106 11.68 23.99 -25.06
C ALA A 106 12.14 22.72 -25.80
N SER A 107 13.46 22.53 -26.00
CA SER A 107 14.02 21.44 -26.81
C SER A 107 14.72 20.36 -25.98
N CYS A 108 14.85 20.55 -24.67
CA CYS A 108 15.54 19.60 -23.80
C CYS A 108 14.60 18.48 -23.32
N PRO A 109 15.10 17.23 -23.24
CA PRO A 109 14.36 16.14 -22.61
C PRO A 109 14.09 16.43 -21.13
N THR A 110 13.12 15.73 -20.55
CA THR A 110 12.52 15.98 -19.22
C THR A 110 13.51 16.04 -18.05
N SER A 111 14.71 15.45 -18.15
CA SER A 111 15.76 15.44 -17.11
C SER A 111 17.03 16.24 -17.45
N GLY A 112 16.91 17.25 -18.32
CA GLY A 112 18.02 18.07 -18.80
C GLY A 112 18.00 19.53 -18.31
N SER A 113 19.20 20.12 -18.20
CA SER A 113 19.38 21.58 -18.14
C SER A 113 19.84 22.14 -19.47
N CYS A 114 19.29 23.30 -19.84
CA CYS A 114 19.76 24.08 -20.98
C CYS A 114 21.05 24.85 -20.61
N VAL A 115 22.09 24.70 -21.42
CA VAL A 115 23.33 25.48 -21.32
C VAL A 115 23.66 26.13 -22.66
N ASN A 116 24.08 27.40 -22.63
CA ASN A 116 24.56 28.11 -23.80
C ASN A 116 26.04 27.78 -24.01
N ALA A 117 26.36 27.06 -25.10
CA ALA A 117 27.74 26.83 -25.52
C ALA A 117 28.11 27.74 -26.70
N ALA A 118 29.41 27.91 -26.96
CA ALA A 118 29.90 28.72 -28.09
C ALA A 118 29.37 28.24 -29.46
N THR A 119 29.03 26.96 -29.57
CA THR A 119 28.47 26.33 -30.77
C THR A 119 26.93 26.36 -30.80
N GLY A 120 26.29 27.13 -29.92
CA GLY A 120 24.85 27.14 -29.72
C GLY A 120 24.39 26.39 -28.47
N PRO A 121 23.09 26.46 -28.15
CA PRO A 121 22.54 25.84 -26.96
C PRO A 121 22.64 24.30 -26.98
N LYS A 122 22.97 23.70 -25.84
CA LYS A 122 23.05 22.25 -25.64
C LYS A 122 22.28 21.84 -24.39
N CYS A 123 21.69 20.64 -24.44
CA CYS A 123 21.07 20.01 -23.27
C CYS A 123 22.07 19.09 -22.61
N ILE A 124 22.28 19.27 -21.32
CA ILE A 124 23.11 18.37 -20.51
C ILE A 124 22.24 17.71 -19.46
N LYS A 125 22.47 16.42 -19.19
CA LYS A 125 21.84 15.74 -18.05
C LYS A 125 22.40 16.35 -16.78
N THR A 126 21.53 16.80 -15.89
CA THR A 126 21.93 17.42 -14.62
C THR A 126 21.40 16.70 -13.40
N GLU A 127 20.64 15.63 -13.63
CA GLU A 127 19.95 14.91 -12.58
C GLU A 127 19.67 13.45 -12.99
N CYS A 128 19.38 12.63 -11.99
CA CYS A 128 18.90 11.27 -12.14
C CYS A 128 17.37 11.19 -12.02
N PRO A 129 16.74 10.09 -12.45
CA PRO A 129 15.29 9.92 -12.31
C PRO A 129 14.81 9.93 -10.86
N VAL A 130 13.58 10.41 -10.64
CA VAL A 130 12.92 10.41 -9.33
C VAL A 130 12.65 8.97 -8.83
N HIS A 131 12.43 8.03 -9.75
CA HIS A 131 12.33 6.62 -9.43
C HIS A 131 13.70 5.95 -9.44
N HIS A 132 14.08 5.35 -8.31
CA HIS A 132 15.34 4.65 -8.15
C HIS A 132 15.25 3.20 -8.68
N PRO A 133 16.25 2.68 -9.41
CA PRO A 133 16.22 1.31 -9.94
C PRO A 133 16.12 0.23 -8.85
N ASP A 134 16.71 0.47 -7.68
CA ASP A 134 16.76 -0.49 -6.57
C ASP A 134 15.55 -0.39 -5.62
N ALA A 135 14.57 0.48 -5.92
CA ALA A 135 13.39 0.71 -5.07
C ALA A 135 12.49 -0.54 -4.89
N ASN A 136 12.74 -1.60 -5.65
CA ASN A 136 12.06 -2.89 -5.52
C ASN A 136 12.59 -3.77 -4.38
N LEU A 137 13.88 -3.67 -4.06
CA LEU A 137 14.57 -4.56 -3.12
C LEU A 137 15.02 -3.83 -1.85
N THR A 138 14.86 -2.51 -1.83
CA THR A 138 15.43 -1.62 -0.83
C THR A 138 14.45 -0.53 -0.46
N ASN A 139 14.59 0.00 0.75
CA ASN A 139 13.81 1.15 1.22
C ASN A 139 14.35 2.50 0.72
N VAL A 140 15.07 2.53 -0.41
CA VAL A 140 15.71 3.74 -0.93
C VAL A 140 14.68 4.83 -1.17
N LYS A 141 14.94 6.00 -0.59
CA LYS A 141 14.15 7.22 -0.78
C LYS A 141 15.01 8.25 -1.49
N VAL A 142 14.54 8.72 -2.64
CA VAL A 142 15.24 9.76 -3.40
C VAL A 142 14.98 11.10 -2.74
N THR A 143 15.96 11.60 -2.00
CA THR A 143 15.90 12.90 -1.30
C THR A 143 16.40 14.06 -2.16
N SER A 144 17.22 13.76 -3.17
CA SER A 144 17.66 14.68 -4.21
C SER A 144 18.00 13.88 -5.46
N THR A 145 17.78 14.46 -6.63
CA THR A 145 18.14 13.87 -7.93
C THR A 145 19.43 14.47 -8.50
N SER A 146 20.08 15.40 -7.80
CA SER A 146 21.26 16.10 -8.30
C SER A 146 22.46 15.16 -8.51
N ILE A 147 23.22 15.39 -9.59
CA ILE A 147 24.45 14.64 -9.86
C ILE A 147 25.41 14.76 -8.66
N GLY A 148 25.96 13.62 -8.26
CA GLY A 148 26.84 13.48 -7.09
C GLY A 148 26.09 13.20 -5.78
N THR A 149 24.75 13.28 -5.75
CA THR A 149 23.97 12.86 -4.57
C THR A 149 24.22 11.39 -4.27
N THR A 150 24.54 11.09 -3.02
CA THR A 150 24.62 9.72 -2.50
C THR A 150 23.45 9.47 -1.54
N LEU A 151 22.64 8.47 -1.86
CA LEU A 151 21.49 8.03 -1.07
C LEU A 151 21.88 6.78 -0.27
N PRO A 152 21.85 6.82 1.06
CA PRO A 152 21.95 5.62 1.88
C PRO A 152 20.58 4.91 1.93
N TYR A 153 20.60 3.59 1.85
CA TYR A 153 19.41 2.75 1.98
C TYR A 153 19.77 1.38 2.55
N THR A 154 18.76 0.62 2.94
CA THR A 154 18.90 -0.75 3.43
C THR A 154 18.05 -1.68 2.59
N CYS A 155 18.46 -2.95 2.50
CA CYS A 155 17.61 -3.98 1.94
C CYS A 155 16.36 -4.16 2.83
N HIS A 156 15.20 -4.48 2.25
CA HIS A 156 13.96 -4.60 3.05
C HIS A 156 14.06 -5.69 4.15
N TRP A 157 14.65 -6.84 3.83
CA TRP A 157 14.76 -8.01 4.73
C TRP A 157 16.07 -8.07 5.53
N ASN A 158 17.02 -7.16 5.25
CA ASN A 158 18.24 -7.05 6.02
C ASN A 158 18.57 -5.59 6.31
N LYS A 159 17.92 -5.07 7.36
CA LYS A 159 18.12 -3.69 7.85
C LYS A 159 19.51 -3.47 8.47
N SER A 160 20.29 -4.53 8.68
CA SER A 160 21.66 -4.40 9.18
C SER A 160 22.68 -4.06 8.08
N MET A 161 22.30 -4.20 6.81
CA MET A 161 23.14 -3.82 5.67
C MET A 161 22.73 -2.45 5.14
N THR A 162 23.67 -1.51 5.19
CA THR A 162 23.54 -0.19 4.53
C THR A 162 24.26 -0.23 3.19
N LEU A 163 23.52 0.10 2.14
CA LEU A 163 23.98 0.27 0.77
C LEU A 163 23.91 1.76 0.41
N ASN A 164 24.69 2.16 -0.59
CA ASN A 164 24.73 3.53 -1.08
C ASN A 164 24.53 3.54 -2.60
N SER A 165 23.72 4.47 -3.09
CA SER A 165 23.59 4.75 -4.52
C SER A 165 23.95 6.19 -4.81
N THR A 166 24.75 6.41 -5.84
CA THR A 166 25.18 7.73 -6.27
C THR A 166 24.61 8.07 -7.63
N CYS A 167 24.10 9.31 -7.77
CA CYS A 167 23.68 9.83 -9.07
C CYS A 167 24.91 10.18 -9.91
N LYS A 168 25.15 9.44 -10.98
CA LYS A 168 26.33 9.62 -11.85
C LYS A 168 26.16 10.81 -12.80
N ALA A 169 27.29 11.28 -13.34
CA ALA A 169 27.33 12.36 -14.33
C ALA A 169 26.58 12.04 -15.64
N ASP A 170 26.31 10.77 -15.92
CA ASP A 170 25.53 10.31 -17.07
C ASP A 170 24.00 10.37 -16.84
N GLY A 171 23.56 10.86 -15.67
CA GLY A 171 22.16 10.96 -15.25
C GLY A 171 21.53 9.61 -14.87
N THR A 172 22.32 8.64 -14.41
CA THR A 172 21.82 7.35 -13.91
C THR A 172 22.30 7.04 -12.49
N TRP A 173 21.46 6.36 -11.71
CA TRP A 173 21.80 5.87 -10.37
C TRP A 173 22.72 4.65 -10.44
N THR A 174 23.69 4.54 -9.52
CA THR A 174 24.42 3.28 -9.34
C THR A 174 23.53 2.25 -8.64
N SER A 175 23.46 1.04 -9.17
CA SER A 175 22.67 -0.04 -8.57
C SER A 175 23.54 -0.95 -7.71
N SER A 176 23.07 -1.30 -6.52
CA SER A 176 23.61 -2.38 -5.68
C SER A 176 22.54 -3.38 -5.27
N ALA A 177 21.39 -3.35 -5.94
CA ALA A 177 20.26 -4.25 -5.70
C ALA A 177 20.64 -5.75 -5.72
N SER A 178 21.62 -6.14 -6.52
CA SER A 178 22.10 -7.53 -6.60
C SER A 178 22.76 -8.04 -5.32
N ILE A 179 23.17 -7.13 -4.42
CA ILE A 179 23.72 -7.46 -3.10
C ILE A 179 22.60 -7.75 -2.10
N CYS A 180 21.42 -7.16 -2.30
CA CYS A 180 20.27 -7.52 -1.49
C CYS A 180 19.91 -8.99 -1.77
N PRO A 181 19.58 -9.78 -0.73
CA PRO A 181 19.07 -11.13 -0.92
C PRO A 181 17.95 -11.09 -1.97
N THR A 182 18.10 -11.84 -3.06
CA THR A 182 17.26 -11.74 -4.27
C THR A 182 15.88 -12.38 -4.13
N GLY A 183 15.35 -12.48 -2.92
CA GLY A 183 14.00 -12.98 -2.76
C GLY A 183 13.45 -12.83 -1.36
N PRO A 184 12.11 -12.81 -1.24
CA PRO A 184 11.47 -13.34 -0.05
C PRO A 184 11.97 -14.77 0.19
N THR A 185 11.90 -15.20 1.44
CA THR A 185 11.87 -16.60 1.87
C THR A 185 11.14 -17.52 0.88
N ASP A 186 11.50 -18.81 0.89
CA ASP A 186 10.93 -19.99 0.18
C ASP A 186 9.41 -19.88 -0.14
N CYS A 187 8.63 -19.19 0.70
CA CYS A 187 7.20 -18.94 0.52
C CYS A 187 6.76 -18.25 -0.78
N PHE A 188 7.52 -17.33 -1.40
CA PHE A 188 7.02 -16.62 -2.60
C PHE A 188 6.99 -17.48 -3.87
N ASP A 189 7.83 -18.51 -3.93
CA ASP A 189 7.82 -19.49 -5.02
C ASP A 189 6.76 -20.58 -4.83
N THR A 190 6.18 -20.66 -3.63
CA THR A 190 5.05 -21.55 -3.33
C THR A 190 3.70 -20.86 -3.52
N HIS A 191 2.65 -21.68 -3.66
CA HIS A 191 1.27 -21.22 -3.82
C HIS A 191 0.73 -20.50 -2.55
N ASP A 192 1.25 -20.87 -1.37
CA ASP A 192 0.91 -20.29 -0.06
C ASP A 192 1.76 -19.04 0.25
N SER A 193 1.73 -18.09 -0.68
CA SER A 193 2.74 -17.03 -0.73
C SER A 193 2.58 -15.94 0.35
N CYS A 194 3.74 -15.51 0.84
CA CYS A 194 3.92 -14.31 1.65
C CYS A 194 3.77 -13.03 0.80
N TRP A 195 3.44 -11.91 1.43
CA TRP A 195 3.42 -10.61 0.77
C TRP A 195 4.85 -10.09 0.54
N TYR A 196 5.15 -9.69 -0.70
CA TYR A 196 6.44 -9.12 -1.11
C TYR A 196 6.27 -7.64 -1.47
N GLN A 197 7.00 -6.74 -0.81
CA GLN A 197 6.99 -5.33 -1.22
C GLN A 197 7.68 -5.22 -2.58
N PHE A 198 6.96 -4.72 -3.59
CA PHE A 198 7.46 -4.66 -4.96
C PHE A 198 6.86 -3.48 -5.68
N ASN A 199 7.70 -2.63 -6.24
CA ASN A 199 7.28 -1.45 -6.99
C ASN A 199 6.92 -1.84 -8.44
N PHE A 200 5.81 -2.56 -8.59
CA PHE A 200 5.25 -2.90 -9.90
C PHE A 200 4.56 -1.70 -10.57
N THR A 201 4.59 -1.69 -11.90
CA THR A 201 3.78 -0.78 -12.71
C THR A 201 2.32 -1.20 -12.63
N TYR A 202 1.40 -0.24 -12.52
CA TYR A 202 -0.02 -0.53 -12.39
C TYR A 202 -0.88 0.49 -13.12
N ASP A 203 -2.11 0.08 -13.46
CA ASP A 203 -3.11 0.93 -14.08
C ASP A 203 -3.68 1.92 -13.05
N THR A 204 -3.45 3.21 -13.31
CA THR A 204 -3.88 4.33 -12.47
C THR A 204 -5.26 4.88 -12.85
N ALA A 205 -5.93 4.33 -13.87
CA ALA A 205 -7.19 4.87 -14.40
C ALA A 205 -8.30 4.97 -13.34
N PHE A 206 -8.35 4.06 -12.38
CA PHE A 206 -9.28 4.11 -11.26
C PHE A 206 -8.67 3.59 -9.95
N ASN A 207 -7.92 4.48 -9.28
CA ASN A 207 -7.20 4.14 -8.05
C ASN A 207 -7.49 5.16 -6.94
N GLY A 208 -8.00 4.69 -5.81
CA GLY A 208 -8.22 5.49 -4.60
C GLY A 208 -7.00 5.60 -3.69
N CYS A 209 -5.91 4.87 -3.99
CA CYS A 209 -4.68 4.83 -3.21
C CYS A 209 -3.48 5.29 -4.06
N PRO A 210 -3.40 6.55 -4.50
CA PRO A 210 -2.26 7.02 -5.29
C PRO A 210 -0.97 6.98 -4.46
N ASP A 211 0.13 6.62 -5.12
CA ASP A 211 1.50 6.63 -4.57
C ASP A 211 1.74 5.78 -3.30
N GLY A 212 0.80 4.89 -2.95
CA GLY A 212 0.94 3.97 -1.84
C GLY A 212 2.08 2.97 -1.99
N ASP A 213 2.50 2.39 -0.86
CA ASP A 213 3.39 1.23 -0.86
C ASP A 213 2.72 0.07 -1.61
N ARG A 214 3.52 -0.69 -2.34
CA ARG A 214 3.05 -1.73 -3.25
C ARG A 214 3.52 -3.09 -2.79
N PHE A 215 2.60 -4.04 -2.71
CA PHE A 215 2.87 -5.42 -2.33
C PHE A 215 2.30 -6.39 -3.35
N VAL A 216 3.03 -7.46 -3.64
CA VAL A 216 2.64 -8.50 -4.59
C VAL A 216 2.67 -9.86 -3.92
N ARG A 217 1.82 -10.76 -4.40
CA ARG A 217 1.69 -12.14 -3.93
C ARG A 217 1.28 -13.04 -5.11
N ARG A 218 1.62 -14.33 -5.07
CA ARG A 218 1.11 -15.29 -6.06
C ARG A 218 -0.36 -15.61 -5.82
N THR A 219 -1.09 -15.90 -6.88
CA THR A 219 -2.46 -16.40 -6.82
C THR A 219 -2.53 -17.87 -7.22
N LYS A 220 -3.74 -18.47 -7.13
CA LYS A 220 -4.05 -19.79 -7.72
C LYS A 220 -4.41 -19.73 -9.20
N TYR A 221 -4.64 -18.52 -9.72
CA TYR A 221 -5.24 -18.28 -11.01
C TYR A 221 -4.17 -18.23 -12.08
N SER A 222 -4.27 -19.13 -13.04
CA SER A 222 -3.30 -19.26 -14.13
C SER A 222 -3.33 -18.05 -15.06
N SER A 223 -4.49 -17.41 -15.25
CA SER A 223 -4.63 -16.22 -16.10
C SER A 223 -4.13 -14.93 -15.44
N ALA A 224 -4.01 -14.94 -14.11
CA ALA A 224 -3.62 -13.82 -13.28
C ALA A 224 -2.71 -14.29 -12.13
N PRO A 225 -1.49 -14.78 -12.45
CA PRO A 225 -0.60 -15.44 -11.50
C PRO A 225 -0.15 -14.55 -10.33
N PHE A 226 -0.28 -13.23 -10.46
CA PHE A 226 0.09 -12.27 -9.42
C PHE A 226 -1.09 -11.38 -9.03
N VAL A 227 -1.29 -11.21 -7.73
CA VAL A 227 -2.10 -10.15 -7.15
C VAL A 227 -1.17 -9.07 -6.63
N GLY A 228 -1.42 -7.83 -7.02
CA GLY A 228 -0.75 -6.64 -6.52
C GLY A 228 -1.73 -5.81 -5.70
N VAL A 229 -1.25 -5.19 -4.63
CA VAL A 229 -1.99 -4.18 -3.90
C VAL A 229 -1.22 -2.87 -3.80
N VAL A 230 -1.95 -1.76 -3.86
CA VAL A 230 -1.43 -0.41 -3.57
C VAL A 230 -2.10 0.08 -2.30
N LEU A 231 -1.33 0.34 -1.24
CA LEU A 231 -1.89 0.67 0.08
C LEU A 231 -2.35 2.13 0.17
N CYS A 232 -3.59 2.34 0.64
CA CYS A 232 -4.01 3.60 1.25
C CYS A 232 -3.60 3.62 2.74
N SER A 233 -3.73 2.46 3.39
CA SER A 233 -3.32 2.16 4.76
C SER A 233 -3.11 0.64 4.87
N PRO A 234 -2.63 0.11 6.01
CA PRO A 234 -2.45 -1.34 6.16
C PRO A 234 -3.75 -2.15 5.96
N THR A 235 -4.93 -1.59 6.20
CA THR A 235 -6.23 -2.29 6.06
C THR A 235 -7.01 -1.88 4.82
N ARG A 236 -6.61 -0.81 4.13
CA ARG A 236 -7.28 -0.26 2.95
C ARG A 236 -6.33 -0.18 1.78
N TYR A 237 -6.70 -0.79 0.66
CA TYR A 237 -5.80 -0.88 -0.48
C TYR A 237 -6.56 -1.09 -1.79
N LYS A 238 -5.94 -0.72 -2.90
CA LYS A 238 -6.39 -1.10 -4.23
C LYS A 238 -5.92 -2.50 -4.55
N ILE A 239 -6.80 -3.37 -5.05
CA ILE A 239 -6.46 -4.72 -5.54
C ILE A 239 -6.30 -4.66 -7.06
N LEU A 240 -5.21 -5.25 -7.57
CA LEU A 240 -4.91 -5.38 -9.00
C LEU A 240 -4.39 -6.78 -9.33
N LEU A 241 -4.48 -7.18 -10.59
CA LEU A 241 -3.97 -8.48 -11.07
C LEU A 241 -2.95 -8.28 -12.19
N GLY A 242 -1.96 -9.17 -12.27
CA GLY A 242 -0.88 -9.10 -13.27
C GLY A 242 -0.49 -10.47 -13.83
N ALA A 243 -0.21 -10.51 -15.13
CA ALA A 243 0.34 -11.68 -15.82
C ALA A 243 1.82 -11.93 -15.53
N SER A 244 2.57 -10.87 -15.18
CA SER A 244 4.01 -10.89 -14.89
C SER A 244 4.34 -9.78 -13.90
N LEU A 245 5.35 -9.99 -13.05
CA LEU A 245 5.90 -8.95 -12.18
C LEU A 245 6.40 -7.73 -12.97
N THR A 246 6.93 -7.94 -14.18
CA THR A 246 7.44 -6.85 -15.03
C THR A 246 6.36 -6.18 -15.89
N GLY A 247 5.15 -6.76 -15.92
CA GLY A 247 4.02 -6.22 -16.66
C GLY A 247 3.26 -5.16 -15.86
N THR A 248 2.28 -4.53 -16.52
CA THR A 248 1.33 -3.64 -15.84
C THR A 248 0.28 -4.46 -15.11
N PHE A 249 0.11 -4.21 -13.82
CA PHE A 249 -1.00 -4.75 -13.04
C PHE A 249 -2.27 -3.97 -13.36
N LEU A 250 -3.33 -4.66 -13.73
CA LEU A 250 -4.58 -4.08 -14.20
C LEU A 250 -5.67 -4.15 -13.14
N ASN A 251 -6.62 -3.23 -13.25
CA ASN A 251 -7.80 -3.16 -12.41
C ASN A 251 -8.61 -4.45 -12.47
N VAL A 252 -9.32 -4.76 -11.37
CA VAL A 252 -10.18 -5.94 -11.24
C VAL A 252 -11.66 -5.57 -11.30
N GLY A 253 -12.46 -6.40 -11.97
CA GLY A 253 -13.90 -6.25 -12.08
C GLY A 253 -14.66 -7.47 -11.57
N ASP A 254 -15.71 -7.24 -10.79
CA ASP A 254 -16.63 -8.27 -10.32
C ASP A 254 -17.94 -8.26 -11.12
N GLY A 255 -18.33 -9.42 -11.64
CA GLY A 255 -19.55 -9.60 -12.42
C GLY A 255 -20.80 -10.01 -11.64
N ALA A 256 -20.66 -10.53 -10.43
CA ALA A 256 -21.79 -10.97 -9.60
C ALA A 256 -21.61 -10.51 -8.16
N GLY A 257 -21.88 -9.24 -7.93
CA GLY A 257 -21.69 -8.60 -6.64
C GLY A 257 -21.29 -7.15 -6.83
N GLN A 258 -20.62 -6.57 -5.83
CA GLN A 258 -20.05 -5.24 -5.90
C GLN A 258 -18.53 -5.27 -5.73
N GLY A 259 -17.90 -6.45 -5.78
CA GLY A 259 -16.47 -6.66 -5.58
C GLY A 259 -16.09 -7.23 -4.22
N GLU A 260 -17.06 -7.62 -3.38
CA GLU A 260 -16.77 -8.18 -2.05
C GLU A 260 -16.03 -9.52 -2.13
N ASP A 261 -16.27 -10.30 -3.18
CA ASP A 261 -15.66 -11.60 -3.44
C ASP A 261 -14.20 -11.53 -3.91
N LEU A 262 -13.79 -10.39 -4.48
CA LEU A 262 -12.39 -10.09 -4.84
C LEU A 262 -11.48 -10.05 -3.62
N CYS A 263 -12.03 -9.90 -2.41
CA CYS A 263 -11.28 -9.99 -1.17
C CYS A 263 -10.60 -11.36 -0.95
N GLU A 264 -11.02 -12.41 -1.65
CA GLU A 264 -10.29 -13.69 -1.61
C GLU A 264 -8.85 -13.55 -2.12
N LEU A 265 -8.61 -12.65 -3.10
CA LEU A 265 -7.30 -12.43 -3.71
C LEU A 265 -6.25 -12.00 -2.68
N VAL A 266 -6.70 -11.41 -1.58
CA VAL A 266 -5.86 -10.94 -0.48
C VAL A 266 -5.97 -11.81 0.78
N GLY A 267 -6.75 -12.90 0.73
CA GLY A 267 -7.01 -13.78 1.88
C GLY A 267 -8.09 -13.27 2.85
N GLY A 268 -8.84 -12.25 2.44
CA GLY A 268 -9.97 -11.71 3.18
C GLY A 268 -11.28 -12.45 2.87
N LEU A 269 -12.32 -12.14 3.65
CA LEU A 269 -13.63 -12.77 3.55
C LEU A 269 -14.66 -11.77 3.02
N VAL A 270 -15.61 -12.25 2.19
CA VAL A 270 -16.71 -11.47 1.62
C VAL A 270 -17.45 -10.65 2.69
N MET A 271 -17.77 -11.28 3.82
CA MET A 271 -18.49 -10.67 4.93
C MET A 271 -17.74 -9.53 5.64
N ASN A 272 -16.40 -9.50 5.51
CA ASN A 272 -15.56 -8.45 6.08
C ASN A 272 -15.23 -7.37 5.05
N ALA A 273 -15.72 -7.50 3.82
CA ALA A 273 -15.47 -6.54 2.76
C ALA A 273 -16.23 -5.24 3.04
N TYR A 274 -15.49 -4.14 3.12
CA TYR A 274 -16.03 -2.79 3.11
C TYR A 274 -15.48 -2.07 1.87
N LEU A 275 -16.39 -1.56 1.05
CA LEU A 275 -16.11 -1.01 -0.28
C LEU A 275 -16.74 0.38 -0.41
N PRO A 276 -16.13 1.29 -1.18
CA PRO A 276 -16.70 2.62 -1.44
C PRO A 276 -17.97 2.57 -2.30
N ARG A 277 -18.18 1.49 -3.07
CA ARG A 277 -19.30 1.35 -4.03
C ARG A 277 -19.33 2.50 -5.05
N ASP A 278 -18.15 2.95 -5.45
CA ASP A 278 -17.96 4.08 -6.36
C ASP A 278 -17.72 3.65 -7.81
N TYR A 279 -18.09 2.41 -8.15
CA TYR A 279 -17.88 1.78 -9.46
C TYR A 279 -18.52 2.53 -10.64
N THR A 280 -19.49 3.42 -10.39
CA THR A 280 -20.09 4.29 -11.41
C THR A 280 -19.20 5.46 -11.79
N ASN A 281 -18.19 5.80 -10.97
CA ASN A 281 -17.32 6.95 -11.19
C ASN A 281 -16.14 6.63 -12.12
N ALA A 282 -15.93 5.34 -12.41
CA ALA A 282 -14.88 4.87 -13.30
C ALA A 282 -15.36 4.82 -14.75
N SER A 283 -14.56 5.38 -15.65
CA SER A 283 -14.71 5.17 -17.10
C SER A 283 -14.48 3.70 -17.47
N GLU A 284 -15.00 3.27 -18.62
CA GLU A 284 -14.72 1.93 -19.14
C GLU A 284 -13.21 1.77 -19.36
N MET A 285 -12.66 0.64 -18.89
CA MET A 285 -11.24 0.32 -18.97
C MET A 285 -11.05 -1.19 -19.17
N THR A 286 -9.86 -1.61 -19.61
CA THR A 286 -9.52 -3.03 -19.69
C THR A 286 -8.97 -3.51 -18.36
N GLY A 287 -9.53 -4.61 -17.84
CA GLY A 287 -9.06 -5.20 -16.59
C GLY A 287 -9.35 -6.68 -16.49
N TYR A 288 -8.91 -7.30 -15.40
CA TYR A 288 -9.19 -8.70 -15.11
C TYR A 288 -10.56 -8.80 -14.44
N ALA A 289 -11.46 -9.58 -15.00
CA ALA A 289 -12.77 -9.80 -14.39
C ALA A 289 -13.22 -11.24 -14.52
N ARG A 290 -14.10 -11.64 -13.60
CA ARG A 290 -14.79 -12.93 -13.61
C ARG A 290 -16.27 -12.74 -13.26
N GLY A 291 -17.07 -13.78 -13.46
CA GLY A 291 -18.50 -13.75 -13.15
C GLY A 291 -18.74 -14.15 -11.70
N ASN A 292 -18.30 -15.35 -11.33
CA ASN A 292 -18.58 -15.94 -10.03
C ASN A 292 -17.30 -16.22 -9.23
N TRP A 293 -17.48 -16.39 -7.91
CA TRP A 293 -16.40 -16.79 -7.00
C TRP A 293 -15.74 -18.11 -7.43
N GLY A 294 -14.41 -18.17 -7.31
CA GLY A 294 -13.61 -19.33 -7.69
C GLY A 294 -13.27 -19.43 -9.19
N GLU A 295 -13.94 -18.70 -10.09
CA GLU A 295 -13.66 -18.74 -11.53
C GLU A 295 -12.31 -18.10 -11.88
N GLU A 296 -11.72 -18.56 -12.99
CA GLU A 296 -10.55 -17.92 -13.61
C GLU A 296 -10.88 -16.52 -14.12
N PHE A 297 -9.90 -15.62 -14.00
CA PHE A 297 -10.06 -14.25 -14.47
C PHE A 297 -9.86 -14.16 -15.99
N GLN A 298 -10.54 -13.22 -16.62
CA GLN A 298 -10.40 -12.92 -18.05
C GLN A 298 -10.16 -11.43 -18.23
N LEU A 299 -9.25 -11.09 -19.15
CA LEU A 299 -9.07 -9.72 -19.60
C LEU A 299 -10.28 -9.30 -20.45
N GLN A 300 -10.99 -8.27 -20.00
CA GLN A 300 -12.19 -7.77 -20.66
C GLN A 300 -12.47 -6.31 -20.24
N PRO A 301 -13.43 -5.63 -20.91
CA PRO A 301 -13.92 -4.34 -20.44
C PRO A 301 -14.57 -4.44 -19.05
N ILE A 302 -14.23 -3.49 -18.18
CA ILE A 302 -14.77 -3.32 -16.83
C ILE A 302 -15.15 -1.86 -16.59
N ALA A 303 -15.93 -1.59 -15.52
CA ALA A 303 -16.42 -0.26 -15.16
C ALA A 303 -17.24 0.42 -16.29
N GLY A 304 -17.47 1.73 -16.24
CA GLY A 304 -18.03 2.50 -17.37
C GLY A 304 -19.42 2.10 -17.85
N GLY A 305 -20.25 1.51 -16.99
CA GLY A 305 -21.58 1.00 -17.37
C GLY A 305 -21.59 -0.47 -17.85
N THR A 306 -20.43 -1.13 -17.86
CA THR A 306 -20.37 -2.59 -17.99
C THR A 306 -21.00 -3.27 -16.77
N ARG A 307 -21.30 -4.57 -16.89
CA ARG A 307 -21.77 -5.39 -15.75
C ARG A 307 -20.63 -5.82 -14.81
N ARG A 308 -19.42 -5.27 -14.94
CA ARG A 308 -18.25 -5.63 -14.14
C ARG A 308 -17.83 -4.46 -13.26
N HIS A 309 -18.20 -4.54 -11.99
CA HIS A 309 -17.99 -3.48 -10.99
C HIS A 309 -16.54 -3.45 -10.52
N CYS A 310 -15.91 -2.27 -10.58
CA CYS A 310 -14.56 -2.02 -10.09
C CYS A 310 -14.61 -0.88 -9.07
N ASN A 311 -14.03 -1.04 -7.88
CA ASN A 311 -14.01 0.00 -6.84
C ASN A 311 -12.64 0.68 -6.77
N SER A 312 -12.59 1.93 -6.31
CA SER A 312 -11.33 2.68 -6.19
C SER A 312 -10.41 2.12 -5.09
N TRP A 313 -10.96 1.49 -4.06
CA TRP A 313 -10.22 0.80 -2.99
C TRP A 313 -11.08 -0.31 -2.36
N TYR A 314 -10.44 -1.17 -1.55
CA TYR A 314 -11.04 -2.30 -0.85
C TYR A 314 -10.52 -2.34 0.60
N GLU A 315 -11.38 -2.65 1.56
CA GLU A 315 -11.02 -3.09 2.90
C GLU A 315 -11.55 -4.51 3.10
N CYS A 316 -10.67 -5.52 3.14
CA CYS A 316 -11.12 -6.92 3.18
C CYS A 316 -11.04 -7.58 4.56
N GLY A 317 -10.85 -6.78 5.61
CA GLY A 317 -10.62 -7.26 6.97
C GLY A 317 -9.30 -8.03 7.14
N VAL A 318 -8.32 -7.79 6.25
CA VAL A 318 -6.95 -8.30 6.36
C VAL A 318 -5.95 -7.15 6.27
N GLN A 319 -4.87 -7.23 7.03
CA GLN A 319 -3.77 -6.27 6.93
C GLN A 319 -2.74 -6.69 5.88
N ILE A 320 -2.20 -5.72 5.12
CA ILE A 320 -1.12 -5.94 4.16
C ILE A 320 0.03 -4.95 4.41
N PRO A 321 1.29 -5.42 4.50
CA PRO A 321 1.68 -6.82 4.57
C PRO A 321 1.11 -7.47 5.82
N GLY A 322 0.54 -8.66 5.64
CA GLY A 322 0.07 -9.46 6.76
C GLY A 322 1.23 -9.92 7.61
N THR A 323 0.91 -10.39 8.79
CA THR A 323 1.92 -10.98 9.67
C THR A 323 2.46 -12.28 9.10
N PRO A 324 3.79 -12.44 9.02
CA PRO A 324 4.41 -13.66 8.50
C PRO A 324 3.97 -14.87 9.29
N GLU A 325 3.81 -15.99 8.59
CA GLU A 325 3.66 -17.28 9.25
C GLU A 325 4.99 -17.73 9.86
N PRO A 326 5.03 -18.12 11.14
CA PRO A 326 6.21 -18.72 11.74
C PRO A 326 6.54 -20.07 11.09
N ASP A 327 7.82 -20.32 10.79
CA ASP A 327 8.29 -21.57 10.14
C ASP A 327 7.77 -22.85 10.83
N CYS A 328 7.63 -22.82 12.16
CA CYS A 328 7.16 -23.98 12.92
C CYS A 328 5.69 -24.33 12.65
N MET A 329 4.86 -23.41 12.14
CA MET A 329 3.47 -23.70 11.76
C MET A 329 3.39 -24.55 10.49
N SER A 330 4.42 -24.52 9.64
CA SER A 330 4.53 -25.36 8.45
C SER A 330 5.25 -26.70 8.73
N ALA A 331 5.70 -26.95 9.97
CA ALA A 331 6.27 -28.23 10.37
C ALA A 331 5.21 -29.33 10.49
N THR A 332 5.64 -30.60 10.52
CA THR A 332 4.77 -31.75 10.78
C THR A 332 5.24 -32.49 12.04
N PRO A 333 4.48 -32.47 13.15
CA PRO A 333 3.23 -31.72 13.37
C PRO A 333 3.47 -30.20 13.50
N PRO A 334 2.47 -29.35 13.20
CA PRO A 334 2.59 -27.90 13.34
C PRO A 334 2.66 -27.48 14.81
N CYS A 335 3.46 -26.46 15.11
CA CYS A 335 3.55 -25.87 16.46
C CYS A 335 2.29 -25.07 16.84
N TRP A 336 2.12 -24.82 18.14
CA TRP A 336 1.30 -23.71 18.59
C TRP A 336 2.14 -22.44 18.65
N TYR A 337 1.58 -21.33 18.18
CA TYR A 337 2.22 -20.03 18.26
C TYR A 337 1.38 -19.09 19.13
N SER A 338 2.04 -18.40 20.06
CA SER A 338 1.34 -17.39 20.86
C SER A 338 1.10 -16.14 20.02
N TYR A 339 -0.17 -15.87 19.69
CA TYR A 339 -0.48 -14.89 18.65
C TYR A 339 -1.78 -14.12 18.88
N ASN A 340 -1.68 -12.79 18.93
CA ASN A 340 -2.82 -11.90 19.10
C ASN A 340 -3.52 -11.68 17.75
N VAL A 341 -4.42 -12.59 17.40
CA VAL A 341 -5.28 -12.49 16.20
C VAL A 341 -6.56 -11.71 16.46
N TRP A 342 -7.18 -11.22 15.38
CA TRP A 342 -8.47 -10.56 15.45
C TRP A 342 -9.58 -11.59 15.54
N LEU A 343 -10.04 -11.89 16.75
CA LEU A 343 -11.18 -12.77 16.96
C LEU A 343 -12.49 -12.04 16.66
N ASP A 344 -13.42 -12.73 16.00
CA ASP A 344 -14.75 -12.19 15.81
C ASP A 344 -15.45 -11.96 17.16
N ASN A 345 -16.07 -10.80 17.28
CA ASN A 345 -16.80 -10.33 18.46
C ASN A 345 -18.23 -9.92 18.11
N SER A 346 -18.73 -10.34 16.95
CA SER A 346 -20.08 -10.01 16.50
C SER A 346 -21.15 -10.61 17.44
N CYS A 347 -20.84 -11.74 18.07
CA CYS A 347 -21.71 -12.43 19.01
C CYS A 347 -21.04 -12.58 20.38
N ASN A 348 -21.36 -11.67 21.31
CA ASN A 348 -20.80 -11.71 22.66
C ASN A 348 -21.19 -12.98 23.44
N SER A 349 -22.40 -13.52 23.22
CA SER A 349 -22.86 -14.76 23.87
C SER A 349 -22.25 -16.05 23.28
N CYS A 350 -21.59 -15.96 22.11
CA CYS A 350 -20.93 -17.08 21.46
C CYS A 350 -19.52 -17.35 22.00
N ASN A 351 -19.02 -16.48 22.88
CA ASN A 351 -17.71 -16.62 23.49
C ASN A 351 -17.84 -16.68 25.01
N GLY A 352 -17.68 -17.88 25.56
CA GLY A 352 -17.64 -18.11 27.00
C GLY A 352 -16.30 -17.73 27.64
N CYS A 353 -15.27 -17.45 26.85
CA CYS A 353 -13.96 -17.04 27.34
C CYS A 353 -13.83 -15.51 27.33
N SER A 354 -13.39 -14.93 28.46
CA SER A 354 -13.09 -13.50 28.55
C SER A 354 -11.60 -13.28 28.81
N GLY A 355 -10.86 -12.85 27.79
CA GLY A 355 -9.52 -12.27 27.94
C GLY A 355 -8.36 -13.24 28.21
N GLY A 356 -8.40 -14.48 27.70
CA GLY A 356 -7.26 -15.41 27.82
C GLY A 356 -6.26 -15.36 26.67
N GLN A 357 -5.11 -16.01 26.88
CA GLN A 357 -4.06 -16.16 25.88
C GLN A 357 -4.60 -16.87 24.62
N ILE A 358 -4.14 -16.41 23.46
CA ILE A 358 -4.54 -16.97 22.17
C ILE A 358 -3.36 -17.74 21.58
N PHE A 359 -3.63 -18.98 21.20
CA PHE A 359 -2.71 -19.82 20.46
C PHE A 359 -3.26 -20.09 19.06
N VAL A 360 -2.38 -20.07 18.06
CA VAL A 360 -2.75 -20.32 16.67
C VAL A 360 -1.91 -21.48 16.13
N LYS A 361 -2.52 -22.35 15.33
CA LYS A 361 -1.81 -23.38 14.57
C LYS A 361 -2.37 -23.50 13.15
N ARG A 362 -1.57 -24.09 12.25
CA ARG A 362 -2.01 -24.46 10.90
C ARG A 362 -2.92 -25.70 10.95
N THR A 363 -3.92 -25.73 10.08
CA THR A 363 -4.83 -26.86 9.88
C THR A 363 -4.60 -27.49 8.51
N ASN A 364 -5.23 -28.65 8.26
CA ASN A 364 -5.23 -29.30 6.95
C ASN A 364 -6.43 -28.86 6.08
N TYR A 365 -7.22 -27.87 6.50
CA TYR A 365 -8.39 -27.39 5.77
C TYR A 365 -8.02 -26.18 4.91
N THR A 366 -8.18 -26.30 3.59
CA THR A 366 -7.81 -25.21 2.66
C THR A 366 -8.74 -24.01 2.78
N SER A 367 -10.00 -24.20 3.17
CA SER A 367 -10.95 -23.11 3.40
C SER A 367 -10.79 -22.41 4.75
N ALA A 368 -10.05 -23.03 5.67
CA ALA A 368 -9.83 -22.56 7.03
C ALA A 368 -8.43 -22.97 7.54
N PRO A 369 -7.35 -22.47 6.89
CA PRO A 369 -5.98 -22.93 7.11
C PRO A 369 -5.44 -22.65 8.52
N PHE A 370 -6.08 -21.77 9.30
CA PHE A 370 -5.63 -21.42 10.63
C PHE A 370 -6.71 -21.68 11.69
N LEU A 371 -6.31 -22.33 12.77
CA LEU A 371 -7.12 -22.53 13.98
C LEU A 371 -6.57 -21.64 15.08
N ALA A 372 -7.42 -20.78 15.63
CA ALA A 372 -7.13 -20.03 16.84
C ALA A 372 -7.88 -20.61 18.03
N VAL A 373 -7.20 -20.65 19.16
CA VAL A 373 -7.71 -21.13 20.45
C VAL A 373 -7.55 -20.01 21.46
N GLN A 374 -8.65 -19.51 21.98
CA GLN A 374 -8.66 -18.58 23.11
C GLN A 374 -8.87 -19.37 24.40
N LEU A 375 -7.91 -19.35 25.31
CA LEU A 375 -8.03 -20.07 26.57
C LEU A 375 -9.05 -19.40 27.51
N CYS A 376 -9.91 -20.19 28.14
CA CYS A 376 -10.61 -19.83 29.38
C CYS A 376 -9.80 -20.33 30.58
N SER A 377 -9.23 -21.53 30.46
CA SER A 377 -8.30 -22.21 31.35
C SER A 377 -7.39 -23.13 30.51
N SER A 378 -6.56 -23.96 31.13
CA SER A 378 -5.71 -24.91 30.38
C SER A 378 -6.50 -26.01 29.67
N THR A 379 -7.72 -26.34 30.14
CA THR A 379 -8.56 -27.44 29.61
C THR A 379 -9.87 -26.98 29.01
N MET A 380 -10.24 -25.70 29.20
CA MET A 380 -11.43 -25.08 28.64
C MET A 380 -11.02 -23.91 27.76
N TYR A 381 -11.52 -23.89 26.54
CA TYR A 381 -11.15 -22.88 25.54
C TYR A 381 -12.23 -22.68 24.49
N LYS A 382 -12.08 -21.62 23.71
CA LYS A 382 -12.94 -21.29 22.57
C LYS A 382 -12.13 -21.44 21.27
N LEU A 383 -12.73 -22.10 20.28
CA LEU A 383 -12.15 -22.32 18.96
C LEU A 383 -12.67 -21.31 17.93
N PHE A 384 -11.78 -20.87 17.05
CA PHE A 384 -12.06 -20.00 15.91
C PHE A 384 -11.26 -20.46 14.69
N LEU A 385 -11.79 -20.23 13.49
CA LEU A 385 -11.12 -20.54 12.24
C LEU A 385 -10.86 -19.26 11.45
N GLY A 386 -9.74 -19.19 10.75
CA GLY A 386 -9.33 -18.04 9.94
C GLY A 386 -8.84 -18.45 8.56
N SER A 387 -9.10 -17.60 7.57
CA SER A 387 -8.57 -17.72 6.20
C SER A 387 -7.13 -17.23 6.06
N SER A 388 -6.67 -16.36 6.98
CA SER A 388 -5.31 -15.83 7.01
C SER A 388 -4.93 -15.36 8.43
N LEU A 389 -3.63 -15.37 8.76
CA LEU A 389 -3.13 -14.88 10.05
C LEU A 389 -3.37 -13.38 10.28
N GLY A 390 -3.41 -12.59 9.20
CA GLY A 390 -3.69 -11.16 9.25
C GLY A 390 -5.18 -10.81 9.17
N GLY A 391 -6.06 -11.82 9.14
CA GLY A 391 -7.50 -11.68 9.00
C GLY A 391 -8.27 -11.92 10.29
N LYS A 392 -9.58 -11.65 10.21
CA LYS A 392 -10.51 -11.98 11.30
C LYS A 392 -10.75 -13.49 11.39
N PHE A 393 -10.61 -14.05 12.58
CA PHE A 393 -10.91 -15.43 12.93
C PHE A 393 -12.38 -15.54 13.38
N MET A 394 -13.16 -16.31 12.64
CA MET A 394 -14.61 -16.43 12.80
C MET A 394 -14.97 -17.59 13.74
N HIS A 395 -16.14 -17.50 14.38
CA HIS A 395 -16.69 -18.58 15.17
C HIS A 395 -16.96 -19.84 14.32
N ILE A 396 -16.92 -21.01 14.96
CA ILE A 396 -17.29 -22.28 14.34
C ILE A 396 -18.72 -22.63 14.79
N ALA A 397 -19.67 -22.61 13.86
CA ALA A 397 -21.03 -23.05 14.05
C ALA A 397 -21.11 -24.58 14.00
N ASP A 398 -22.07 -25.13 14.73
CA ASP A 398 -22.39 -26.55 14.66
C ASP A 398 -23.85 -26.74 14.25
N VAL A 399 -24.05 -27.45 13.15
CA VAL A 399 -25.40 -27.73 12.62
C VAL A 399 -26.04 -28.91 13.36
N SER A 400 -25.22 -29.83 13.91
CA SER A 400 -25.68 -30.99 14.69
C SER A 400 -24.56 -31.56 15.59
N GLY A 401 -24.89 -31.84 16.86
CA GLY A 401 -23.95 -32.49 17.80
C GLY A 401 -23.36 -31.57 18.88
N ASN A 402 -23.85 -30.32 19.01
CA ASN A 402 -23.39 -29.31 19.95
C ASN A 402 -21.88 -28.99 19.84
N GLY A 403 -21.29 -29.24 18.67
CA GLY A 403 -19.90 -28.94 18.34
C GLY A 403 -18.87 -29.84 19.02
N LYS A 404 -19.28 -30.97 19.61
CA LYS A 404 -18.34 -31.92 20.24
C LYS A 404 -17.35 -32.53 19.23
N ASN A 405 -17.82 -32.74 18.01
CA ASN A 405 -17.00 -33.18 16.87
C ASN A 405 -15.86 -32.20 16.52
N HIS A 406 -15.96 -30.91 16.88
CA HIS A 406 -14.88 -29.94 16.66
C HIS A 406 -13.64 -30.23 17.50
N CYS A 407 -13.74 -31.06 18.53
CA CYS A 407 -12.62 -31.42 19.37
C CYS A 407 -11.48 -32.13 18.62
N GLU A 408 -11.74 -32.68 17.44
CA GLU A 408 -10.68 -33.21 16.57
C GLU A 408 -9.67 -32.13 16.12
N LEU A 409 -10.09 -30.86 16.02
CA LEU A 409 -9.24 -29.75 15.56
C LEU A 409 -8.05 -29.53 16.49
N VAL A 410 -8.19 -29.93 17.74
CA VAL A 410 -7.18 -29.82 18.80
C VAL A 410 -6.62 -31.18 19.21
N GLY A 411 -6.93 -32.26 18.47
CA GLY A 411 -6.48 -33.62 18.77
C GLY A 411 -7.23 -34.32 19.90
N GLY A 412 -8.38 -33.77 20.32
CA GLY A 412 -9.30 -34.42 21.26
C GLY A 412 -10.29 -35.35 20.58
N SER A 413 -11.26 -35.87 21.36
CA SER A 413 -12.29 -36.80 20.87
C SER A 413 -13.69 -36.35 21.26
N GLU A 414 -14.70 -36.75 20.49
CA GLU A 414 -16.11 -36.48 20.81
C GLU A 414 -16.56 -37.17 22.12
N LEU A 415 -16.02 -38.35 22.41
CA LEU A 415 -16.35 -39.16 23.58
C LEU A 415 -15.97 -38.44 24.90
N SER A 416 -14.90 -37.68 24.88
CA SER A 416 -14.41 -36.89 26.02
C SER A 416 -14.85 -35.43 25.98
N ALA A 417 -15.64 -35.03 24.98
CA ALA A 417 -15.99 -33.64 24.76
C ALA A 417 -17.17 -33.16 25.62
N SER A 418 -16.93 -32.08 26.34
CA SER A 418 -17.93 -31.23 26.98
C SER A 418 -17.96 -29.88 26.26
N THR A 419 -19.14 -29.46 25.81
CA THR A 419 -19.34 -28.19 25.12
C THR A 419 -20.58 -27.52 25.69
N GLY A 420 -20.52 -26.21 25.82
CA GLY A 420 -21.73 -25.40 25.97
C GLY A 420 -22.15 -24.88 24.60
N THR A 421 -23.45 -24.89 24.30
CA THR A 421 -23.98 -24.32 23.05
C THR A 421 -24.94 -23.20 23.38
N THR A 422 -24.80 -22.09 22.68
CA THR A 422 -25.78 -21.00 22.73
C THR A 422 -26.57 -20.97 21.43
N THR A 423 -27.89 -21.01 21.55
CA THR A 423 -28.80 -20.73 20.43
C THR A 423 -29.18 -19.26 20.48
N LEU A 424 -29.03 -18.57 19.35
CA LEU A 424 -29.20 -17.15 19.22
C LEU A 424 -30.53 -16.82 18.57
N ASN A 425 -31.06 -15.63 18.84
CA ASN A 425 -32.29 -15.14 18.20
C ASN A 425 -32.05 -14.56 16.80
N GLN A 426 -30.79 -14.49 16.37
CA GLN A 426 -30.36 -13.92 15.09
C GLN A 426 -29.24 -14.80 14.52
N LEU A 427 -29.11 -14.77 13.19
CA LEU A 427 -28.05 -15.48 12.50
C LEU A 427 -26.78 -14.64 12.49
N PHE A 428 -25.66 -15.26 12.86
CA PHE A 428 -24.32 -14.67 12.82
C PHE A 428 -23.43 -15.41 11.83
N PRO A 429 -22.44 -14.73 11.24
CA PRO A 429 -21.52 -15.37 10.32
C PRO A 429 -20.52 -16.28 11.06
N GLY A 430 -20.19 -17.42 10.46
CA GLY A 430 -19.18 -18.33 10.99
C GLY A 430 -18.81 -19.44 10.01
N TYR A 431 -17.76 -20.18 10.38
CA TYR A 431 -17.40 -21.42 9.69
C TYR A 431 -18.30 -22.55 10.16
N TYR A 432 -18.71 -23.42 9.26
CA TYR A 432 -19.47 -24.62 9.59
C TYR A 432 -19.14 -25.75 8.61
N ARG A 433 -19.48 -26.96 8.99
CA ARG A 433 -19.49 -28.15 8.13
C ARG A 433 -20.61 -29.07 8.59
N TYR A 434 -20.99 -30.04 7.76
CA TYR A 434 -22.02 -31.01 8.15
C TYR A 434 -21.39 -32.23 8.79
N GLU A 435 -20.35 -32.78 8.15
CA GLU A 435 -19.69 -33.99 8.61
C GLU A 435 -18.22 -33.76 8.97
N VAL A 436 -17.71 -34.59 9.88
CA VAL A 436 -16.29 -34.64 10.23
C VAL A 436 -15.44 -34.94 9.00
N GLY A 437 -14.34 -34.21 8.84
CA GLY A 437 -13.41 -34.36 7.70
C GLY A 437 -13.78 -33.56 6.46
N GLU A 438 -14.99 -32.99 6.37
CA GLU A 438 -15.35 -32.07 5.29
C GLU A 438 -14.59 -30.74 5.39
N GLN A 439 -14.40 -30.07 4.25
CA GLN A 439 -13.93 -28.69 4.23
C GLN A 439 -14.98 -27.77 4.86
N PHE A 440 -14.52 -26.82 5.67
CA PHE A 440 -15.40 -25.82 6.26
C PHE A 440 -15.93 -24.86 5.20
N LYS A 441 -17.17 -24.40 5.38
CA LYS A 441 -17.82 -23.38 4.58
C LYS A 441 -18.14 -22.18 5.46
N LEU A 442 -18.13 -20.99 4.89
CA LEU A 442 -18.64 -19.79 5.57
C LEU A 442 -20.14 -19.69 5.31
N GLY A 443 -20.89 -19.36 6.36
CA GLY A 443 -22.32 -19.16 6.29
C GLY A 443 -22.85 -18.47 7.53
N TYR A 444 -24.18 -18.48 7.64
CA TYR A 444 -24.90 -17.87 8.74
C TYR A 444 -25.53 -18.98 9.60
N SER A 445 -25.36 -18.89 10.91
CA SER A 445 -25.89 -19.85 11.87
C SER A 445 -26.44 -19.12 13.10
N ASP A 446 -27.38 -19.74 13.80
CA ASP A 446 -27.86 -19.32 15.12
C ASP A 446 -27.27 -20.19 16.25
N ARG A 447 -26.49 -21.23 15.91
CA ARG A 447 -25.96 -22.21 16.86
C ARG A 447 -24.44 -22.21 16.86
N PHE A 448 -23.86 -21.78 17.98
CA PHE A 448 -22.43 -21.76 18.20
C PHE A 448 -22.10 -22.34 19.58
N PRO A 449 -21.11 -23.25 19.67
CA PRO A 449 -20.57 -23.64 20.97
C PRO A 449 -19.94 -22.43 21.65
N ASN A 450 -20.24 -22.13 22.91
CA ASN A 450 -19.64 -21.00 23.62
C ASN A 450 -18.29 -21.36 24.29
N TYR A 451 -18.04 -22.64 24.57
CA TYR A 451 -16.74 -23.17 25.01
C TYR A 451 -16.59 -24.65 24.62
N TYR A 452 -15.37 -25.15 24.69
CA TYR A 452 -14.99 -26.54 24.45
C TYR A 452 -14.07 -27.03 25.57
N GLU A 453 -14.34 -28.24 26.04
CA GLU A 453 -13.48 -29.04 26.90
C GLU A 453 -13.28 -30.40 26.21
N CYS A 454 -12.19 -30.55 25.46
CA CYS A 454 -12.01 -31.74 24.61
C CYS A 454 -11.22 -32.87 25.27
N GLY A 455 -10.87 -32.72 26.55
CA GLY A 455 -9.99 -33.65 27.27
C GLY A 455 -8.50 -33.51 26.91
N VAL A 456 -8.13 -32.45 26.19
CA VAL A 456 -6.73 -32.09 25.88
C VAL A 456 -6.41 -30.71 26.46
N SER A 457 -5.21 -30.55 26.99
CA SER A 457 -4.73 -29.25 27.46
C SER A 457 -3.98 -28.56 26.33
N ILE A 458 -4.19 -27.26 26.15
CA ILE A 458 -3.48 -26.45 25.13
C ILE A 458 -2.61 -25.43 25.86
N PRO A 459 -1.31 -25.32 25.52
CA PRO A 459 -0.58 -26.03 24.46
C PRO A 459 -0.18 -27.47 24.80
N GLY A 460 -0.41 -27.95 26.03
CA GLY A 460 -0.04 -29.31 26.44
C GLY A 460 1.48 -29.51 26.45
N THR A 461 1.97 -30.55 25.77
CA THR A 461 3.41 -30.83 25.57
C THR A 461 3.96 -30.27 24.26
N ASP A 462 3.13 -29.62 23.46
CA ASP A 462 3.52 -29.11 22.15
C ASP A 462 4.48 -27.92 22.28
N ILE A 463 5.33 -27.73 21.27
CA ILE A 463 6.24 -26.60 21.21
C ILE A 463 5.41 -25.33 21.04
N VAL A 464 5.54 -24.42 22.01
CA VAL A 464 5.07 -23.03 21.90
C VAL A 464 6.23 -22.16 21.48
N VAL A 465 6.04 -21.42 20.40
CA VAL A 465 6.96 -20.36 19.95
C VAL A 465 6.38 -18.98 20.27
#